data_AF-A0AAU5GBA7-F1
#
_entry.id   AF-A0AAU5GBA7-F1
#
_cell.length_a   1.000
_cell.length_b   1.000
_cell.length_c   1.000
_cell.angle_alpha   90.00
_cell.angle_beta   90.00
_cell.angle_gamma   90.00
#
_symmetry.space_group_name_H-M   'P 1'
#
loop_
_entity.id
_entity.type
_entity.pdbx_description
1 polymer ?
#
loop_
_entity_poly.entity_id
_entity_poly.type
_entity_poly.pdbx_seq_one_letter_code
_entity_poly.pdbx_strand_id
1 'polypeptide(L)'
;MNTHRRILLTGASVTAAALLAGACSADGGGTAGQTEPSACVHVLDANTGRTGSSCLSTAPAKDRVDLTEPRFTHPTRITNPLHPSSEVTQTIMGGQVDGKPFRTEVSLLPGTKTIEVDGKPVEVRISQYAAFSDGRIHEVALDWYAQADDGSVWYLGEDVFNYDNGVVADTEGTWQAGRDNAPAAMIMPADPEKGDVYRPENLPEIVFEEVTVQAVDHTVDGPYGKIKGAMTVRELHMDGSTEEKVFAPGYGEFSTGTKGADLEAVSLAVPTDAKRGPLPARLTALDRAAVAAHESPGATTVREVRAAWDAYRASDAVPGLLERQVERDLVALEKAEDGAQAVGPALRTAQNVTDLRLRYEPVATVDRDRLALWTRQLTIDAKAGNEGAVAGDVTGLELVWERVRHEAPDAVSVDADLRKLRAAADGKDTAQAQRLAPELAEGIAGLKGL
;
A
#
# COMPACT_ATOMS: atom_id res chain seq x y z
N MET A 1 -24.64 -8.65 -19.81
CA MET A 1 -24.54 -7.17 -19.67
C MET A 1 -23.54 -6.92 -18.55
N ASN A 2 -22.25 -7.06 -18.86
CA ASN A 2 -21.16 -6.83 -17.92
C ASN A 2 -20.69 -5.39 -18.10
N THR A 3 -21.05 -4.53 -17.16
CA THR A 3 -20.46 -3.20 -16.99
C THR A 3 -19.17 -3.38 -16.18
N HIS A 4 -18.05 -3.62 -16.85
CA HIS A 4 -16.73 -3.43 -16.26
C HIS A 4 -16.44 -1.92 -16.28
N ARG A 5 -16.77 -1.22 -15.18
CA ARG A 5 -16.06 0.00 -14.82
C ARG A 5 -14.78 -0.47 -14.16
N ARG A 6 -13.64 -0.27 -14.83
CA ARG A 6 -12.31 -0.53 -14.28
C ARG A 6 -11.94 0.60 -13.35
N ILE A 7 -11.24 0.22 -12.30
CA ILE A 7 -10.94 0.95 -11.08
C ILE A 7 -9.67 1.76 -11.35
N LEU A 8 -9.69 3.01 -10.92
CA LEU A 8 -8.53 3.88 -10.89
C LEU A 8 -7.72 3.48 -9.65
N LEU A 9 -6.55 2.87 -9.87
CA LEU A 9 -5.61 2.48 -8.83
C LEU A 9 -4.51 3.53 -8.74
N THR A 10 -4.21 3.93 -7.51
CA THR A 10 -2.91 4.47 -7.09
C THR A 10 -1.94 3.29 -6.95
N GLY A 11 -0.90 3.28 -7.79
CA GLY A 11 -0.03 2.13 -8.01
C GLY A 11 -0.57 1.28 -9.17
N ALA A 12 0.09 1.35 -10.33
CA ALA A 12 -0.17 0.48 -11.47
C ALA A 12 -1.64 0.37 -11.96
N SER A 13 -1.96 1.13 -13.00
CA SER A 13 -3.18 0.90 -13.79
C SER A 13 -3.18 -0.51 -14.41
N VAL A 14 -3.88 -1.46 -13.77
CA VAL A 14 -4.18 -2.81 -14.26
C VAL A 14 -4.70 -2.72 -15.69
N THR A 15 -4.01 -3.35 -16.65
CA THR A 15 -4.62 -3.99 -17.81
C THR A 15 -3.91 -5.14 -18.53
N ALA A 16 -4.42 -6.35 -18.26
CA ALA A 16 -4.12 -7.59 -18.94
C ALA A 16 -4.05 -7.49 -20.48
N ALA A 17 -2.85 -7.65 -21.04
CA ALA A 17 -2.64 -7.96 -22.45
C ALA A 17 -1.63 -9.12 -22.63
N ALA A 18 -2.13 -10.28 -23.04
CA ALA A 18 -1.32 -11.42 -23.44
C ALA A 18 -0.55 -11.10 -24.75
N LEU A 19 0.78 -11.03 -24.68
CA LEU A 19 1.64 -10.87 -25.86
C LEU A 19 1.88 -12.22 -26.56
N LEU A 20 1.30 -12.37 -27.75
CA LEU A 20 1.69 -13.38 -28.73
C LEU A 20 2.87 -12.86 -29.55
N ALA A 21 4.01 -13.55 -29.49
CA ALA A 21 5.15 -13.30 -30.33
C ALA A 21 4.81 -13.60 -31.81
N GLY A 22 4.85 -12.57 -32.65
CA GLY A 22 4.73 -12.68 -34.11
C GLY A 22 5.92 -12.00 -34.78
N ALA A 23 6.87 -12.79 -35.28
CA ALA A 23 7.91 -12.31 -36.18
C ALA A 23 7.34 -12.08 -37.59
N CYS A 24 7.70 -10.97 -38.24
CA CYS A 24 7.75 -10.82 -39.70
C CYS A 24 8.73 -9.70 -40.09
N SER A 25 9.57 -9.99 -41.07
CA SER A 25 10.59 -9.11 -41.64
C SER A 25 10.07 -8.18 -42.75
N ALA A 26 10.77 -7.06 -42.92
CA ALA A 26 11.31 -6.50 -44.18
C ALA A 26 10.90 -5.06 -44.59
N ASP A 27 11.96 -4.24 -44.69
CA ASP A 27 12.33 -3.18 -45.65
C ASP A 27 11.46 -1.96 -45.96
N GLY A 28 12.10 -0.78 -45.86
CA GLY A 28 11.69 0.45 -46.54
C GLY A 28 12.38 1.70 -46.00
N GLY A 29 13.53 2.07 -46.57
CA GLY A 29 14.29 3.26 -46.19
C GLY A 29 13.56 4.59 -46.42
N GLY A 30 13.75 5.54 -45.50
CA GLY A 30 13.29 6.92 -45.61
C GLY A 30 14.04 7.81 -44.61
N THR A 31 14.61 8.89 -45.13
CA THR A 31 15.55 9.83 -44.48
C THR A 31 15.03 10.51 -43.22
N ALA A 32 15.92 10.65 -42.23
CA ALA A 32 15.72 11.33 -40.96
C ALA A 32 15.33 12.80 -41.13
N GLY A 33 14.15 13.15 -40.61
CA GLY A 33 13.84 14.48 -40.10
C GLY A 33 13.78 14.39 -38.58
N GLN A 34 14.50 15.26 -37.87
CA GLN A 34 14.38 15.39 -36.42
C GLN A 34 12.95 15.83 -36.08
N THR A 35 12.14 14.88 -35.63
CA THR A 35 10.86 15.15 -34.97
C THR A 35 11.16 15.61 -33.55
N GLU A 36 10.71 16.82 -33.21
CA GLU A 36 10.46 17.21 -31.81
C GLU A 36 9.74 16.05 -31.10
N PRO A 37 10.19 15.60 -29.91
CA PRO A 37 9.51 14.52 -29.20
C PRO A 37 8.05 14.88 -28.97
N SER A 38 7.13 13.97 -29.26
CA SER A 38 5.68 14.26 -29.30
C SER A 38 5.20 14.86 -27.99
N ALA A 39 4.57 16.04 -28.06
CA ALA A 39 4.01 16.78 -26.93
C ALA A 39 2.83 16.09 -26.21
N CYS A 40 2.59 14.81 -26.50
CA CYS A 40 1.53 14.02 -25.90
C CYS A 40 1.94 12.58 -25.70
N VAL A 41 1.33 11.99 -24.68
CA VAL A 41 1.35 10.57 -24.40
C VAL A 41 0.12 9.95 -25.05
N HIS A 42 0.32 8.87 -25.80
CA HIS A 42 -0.81 8.17 -26.40
C HIS A 42 -1.54 7.35 -25.33
N VAL A 43 -2.87 7.50 -25.29
CA VAL A 43 -3.71 6.73 -24.36
C VAL A 43 -3.59 5.24 -24.71
N LEU A 44 -3.22 4.40 -23.75
CA LEU A 44 -3.39 2.97 -23.92
C LEU A 44 -4.87 2.61 -23.75
N ASP A 45 -5.43 1.88 -24.72
CA ASP A 45 -6.72 1.25 -24.51
C ASP A 45 -6.54 0.15 -23.47
N ALA A 46 -7.09 0.41 -22.29
CA ALA A 46 -7.13 -0.51 -21.18
C ALA A 46 -7.56 -1.92 -21.64
N ASN A 47 -8.59 -2.11 -22.48
CA ASN A 47 -9.07 -3.47 -22.78
C ASN A 47 -8.15 -4.29 -23.67
N THR A 48 -7.26 -3.63 -24.41
CA THR A 48 -6.48 -4.27 -25.48
C THR A 48 -4.98 -4.11 -25.33
N GLY A 49 -4.51 -3.27 -24.40
CA GLY A 49 -3.09 -2.91 -24.24
C GLY A 49 -2.49 -2.22 -25.47
N ARG A 50 -3.35 -1.70 -26.36
CA ARG A 50 -2.91 -1.06 -27.62
C ARG A 50 -2.91 0.45 -27.47
N THR A 51 -1.87 1.08 -28.00
CA THR A 51 -1.77 2.52 -28.17
C THR A 51 -2.95 3.04 -29.02
N GLY A 52 -3.86 3.76 -28.37
CA GLY A 52 -5.00 4.39 -28.99
C GLY A 52 -4.60 5.59 -29.85
N SER A 53 -5.51 6.05 -30.70
CA SER A 53 -5.31 7.25 -31.52
C SER A 53 -5.42 8.56 -30.72
N SER A 54 -5.83 8.49 -29.45
CA SER A 54 -5.95 9.65 -28.56
C SER A 54 -4.59 10.07 -28.03
N CYS A 55 -4.35 11.37 -28.05
CA CYS A 55 -3.10 12.05 -27.68
C CYS A 55 -3.40 12.89 -26.44
N LEU A 56 -2.95 12.44 -25.26
CA LEU A 56 -3.13 13.15 -24.00
C LEU A 56 -2.24 14.38 -23.98
N SER A 57 -2.87 15.55 -23.87
CA SER A 57 -2.14 16.80 -23.72
C SER A 57 -1.37 16.77 -22.40
N THR A 58 -0.04 16.84 -22.50
CA THR A 58 0.85 16.97 -21.33
C THR A 58 1.34 18.41 -21.20
N ALA A 59 1.77 18.80 -20.00
CA ALA A 59 2.34 20.12 -19.78
C ALA A 59 3.63 20.30 -20.60
N PRO A 60 3.89 21.50 -21.13
CA PRO A 60 5.13 21.77 -21.84
C PRO A 60 6.32 21.78 -20.88
N ALA A 61 7.51 21.45 -21.39
CA ALA A 61 8.74 21.36 -20.61
C ALA A 61 9.07 22.61 -19.76
N LYS A 62 8.66 23.80 -20.20
CA LYS A 62 8.87 25.05 -19.47
C LYS A 62 8.11 25.15 -18.13
N ASP A 63 7.06 24.35 -17.96
CA ASP A 63 6.22 24.31 -16.75
C ASP A 63 6.65 23.15 -15.83
N ARG A 64 7.65 22.36 -16.25
CA ARG A 64 8.11 21.15 -15.56
C ARG A 64 9.30 21.46 -14.64
N VAL A 65 9.21 21.02 -13.39
CA VAL A 65 10.24 21.25 -12.35
C VAL A 65 11.18 20.06 -12.13
N ASP A 66 10.97 18.96 -12.84
CA ASP A 66 11.67 17.69 -12.70
C ASP A 66 12.66 17.38 -13.84
N LEU A 67 13.03 18.39 -14.63
CA LEU A 67 13.97 18.24 -15.75
C LEU A 67 15.44 18.44 -15.35
N THR A 68 15.71 18.74 -14.07
CA THR A 68 17.07 18.93 -13.55
C THR A 68 17.71 17.57 -13.26
N GLU A 69 18.98 17.39 -13.63
CA GLU A 69 19.75 16.18 -13.25
C GLU A 69 20.00 16.16 -11.73
N PRO A 70 19.44 15.18 -10.99
CA PRO A 70 19.60 15.12 -9.53
C PRO A 70 21.01 14.70 -9.12
N ARG A 71 21.41 15.12 -7.92
CA ARG A 71 22.65 14.67 -7.25
C ARG A 71 22.30 13.93 -5.97
N PHE A 72 22.86 12.76 -5.77
CA PHE A 72 22.53 11.85 -4.67
C PHE A 72 23.74 11.61 -3.76
N THR A 73 24.10 12.58 -2.92
CA THR A 73 25.22 12.40 -1.98
C THR A 73 24.80 11.63 -0.73
N HIS A 74 23.57 11.83 -0.24
CA HIS A 74 23.00 11.11 0.91
C HIS A 74 21.55 10.62 0.65
N PRO A 75 21.34 9.82 -0.42
CA PRO A 75 20.00 9.58 -0.96
C PRO A 75 19.03 8.87 -0.03
N THR A 76 19.54 8.11 0.94
CA THR A 76 18.74 7.33 1.88
C THR A 76 18.28 8.12 3.11
N ARG A 77 18.63 9.41 3.22
CA ARG A 77 18.13 10.30 4.28
C ARG A 77 16.96 11.13 3.74
N ILE A 78 15.81 10.48 3.53
CA ILE A 78 14.62 11.11 2.96
C ILE A 78 13.84 11.87 4.04
N THR A 79 14.09 13.17 4.12
CA THR A 79 13.62 14.15 5.12
C THR A 79 12.69 15.20 4.54
N ASN A 80 12.30 15.09 3.27
CA ASN A 80 11.30 15.99 2.68
C ASN A 80 9.99 15.89 3.48
N PRO A 81 9.44 17.01 4.00
CA PRO A 81 8.30 16.96 4.90
C PRO A 81 7.05 16.35 4.26
N LEU A 82 6.87 16.53 2.95
CA LEU A 82 5.73 16.02 2.19
C LEU A 82 5.95 14.61 1.62
N HIS A 83 7.15 14.04 1.78
CA HIS A 83 7.45 12.65 1.43
C HIS A 83 8.52 12.05 2.38
N PRO A 84 8.24 11.95 3.69
CA PRO A 84 9.24 11.67 4.74
C PRO A 84 9.53 10.17 4.89
N SER A 85 9.78 9.45 3.79
CA SER A 85 9.89 7.97 3.76
C SER A 85 11.11 7.40 4.49
N SER A 86 11.95 8.23 5.12
CA SER A 86 12.98 7.77 6.08
C SER A 86 12.66 8.11 7.54
N GLU A 87 11.64 8.93 7.79
CA GLU A 87 11.23 9.35 9.13
C GLU A 87 9.94 8.66 9.58
N VAL A 88 9.04 8.33 8.64
CA VAL A 88 7.83 7.56 8.90
C VAL A 88 8.12 6.07 8.75
N THR A 89 7.88 5.32 9.82
CA THR A 89 8.10 3.86 9.84
C THR A 89 6.93 3.12 9.21
N GLN A 90 5.70 3.52 9.53
CA GLN A 90 4.50 2.90 8.98
C GLN A 90 3.34 3.87 8.93
N THR A 91 2.62 3.88 7.82
CA THR A 91 1.36 4.59 7.61
C THR A 91 0.26 3.57 7.34
N ILE A 92 -0.86 3.72 8.04
CA ILE A 92 -2.08 2.95 7.79
C ILE A 92 -3.09 3.88 7.15
N MET A 93 -3.51 3.54 5.93
CA MET A 93 -4.57 4.23 5.21
C MET A 93 -5.81 3.35 5.14
N GLY A 94 -6.96 3.99 5.10
CA GLY A 94 -8.24 3.33 5.09
C GLY A 94 -9.25 4.08 4.26
N GLY A 95 -10.34 3.38 3.97
CA GLY A 95 -11.50 4.00 3.33
C GLY A 95 -12.32 2.97 2.60
N GLN A 96 -12.64 3.27 1.34
CA GLN A 96 -13.40 2.38 0.48
C GLN A 96 -13.02 2.59 -0.98
N VAL A 97 -13.05 1.52 -1.76
CA VAL A 97 -12.87 1.51 -3.21
C VAL A 97 -13.90 0.54 -3.79
N ASP A 98 -14.66 0.96 -4.80
CA ASP A 98 -15.80 0.24 -5.39
C ASP A 98 -16.85 -0.21 -4.39
N GLY A 99 -17.08 0.62 -3.38
CA GLY A 99 -18.02 0.32 -2.31
C GLY A 99 -17.58 -0.83 -1.39
N LYS A 100 -16.35 -1.33 -1.51
CA LYS A 100 -15.75 -2.28 -0.58
C LYS A 100 -14.85 -1.55 0.41
N PRO A 101 -14.76 -2.02 1.67
CA PRO A 101 -13.72 -1.57 2.59
C PRO A 101 -12.34 -1.71 1.95
N PHE A 102 -11.54 -0.65 1.98
CA PHE A 102 -10.18 -0.66 1.47
C PHE A 102 -9.22 -0.26 2.59
N ARG A 103 -8.07 -0.91 2.61
CA ARG A 103 -7.00 -0.71 3.60
C ARG A 103 -5.67 -0.79 2.88
N THR A 104 -4.78 0.14 3.23
CA THR A 104 -3.43 0.16 2.72
C THR A 104 -2.44 0.28 3.87
N GLU A 105 -1.37 -0.50 3.82
CA GLU A 105 -0.22 -0.42 4.72
C GLU A 105 0.99 0.04 3.93
N VAL A 106 1.59 1.17 4.31
CA VAL A 106 2.85 1.64 3.72
C VAL A 106 3.91 1.55 4.81
N SER A 107 4.92 0.71 4.61
CA SER A 107 5.92 0.40 5.64
C SER A 107 7.34 0.59 5.10
N LEU A 108 8.17 1.30 5.88
CA LEU A 108 9.59 1.40 5.59
C LEU A 108 10.30 0.10 5.92
N LEU A 109 10.88 -0.56 4.91
CA LEU A 109 11.62 -1.79 5.13
C LEU A 109 13.03 -1.54 5.70
N PRO A 110 13.59 -2.51 6.46
CA PRO A 110 15.01 -2.49 6.81
C PRO A 110 15.87 -2.62 5.55
N GLY A 111 17.03 -1.95 5.55
CA GLY A 111 17.98 -2.04 4.44
C GLY A 111 17.73 -1.05 3.31
N THR A 112 18.45 -1.26 2.21
CA THR A 112 18.52 -0.40 1.03
C THR A 112 18.73 -1.26 -0.22
N LYS A 113 18.45 -0.69 -1.41
CA LYS A 113 18.74 -1.30 -2.71
C LYS A 113 19.62 -0.34 -3.52
N THR A 114 20.48 -0.87 -4.39
CA THR A 114 21.24 -0.04 -5.34
C THR A 114 20.56 -0.10 -6.70
N ILE A 115 20.27 1.06 -7.28
CA ILE A 115 19.73 1.23 -8.63
C ILE A 115 20.76 2.00 -9.46
N GLU A 116 21.05 1.51 -10.67
CA GLU A 116 21.91 2.20 -11.63
C GLU A 116 21.08 3.23 -12.40
N VAL A 117 21.38 4.51 -12.23
CA VAL A 117 20.74 5.63 -12.94
C VAL A 117 21.82 6.33 -13.76
N ASP A 118 21.66 6.37 -15.09
CA ASP A 118 22.63 6.97 -16.01
C ASP A 118 24.08 6.48 -15.81
N GLY A 119 24.23 5.20 -15.49
CA GLY A 119 25.52 4.55 -15.23
C GLY A 119 26.18 4.93 -13.90
N LYS A 120 25.42 5.52 -12.97
CA LYS A 120 25.86 5.82 -11.61
C LYS A 120 24.99 5.02 -10.61
N PRO A 121 25.61 4.38 -9.59
CA PRO A 121 24.85 3.71 -8.55
C PRO A 121 24.21 4.74 -7.62
N VAL A 122 22.91 4.56 -7.35
CA VAL A 122 22.13 5.31 -6.36
C VAL A 122 21.58 4.33 -5.34
N GLU A 123 21.86 4.57 -4.06
CA GLU A 123 21.29 3.80 -2.97
C GLU A 123 19.88 4.34 -2.63
N VAL A 124 18.88 3.47 -2.59
CA VAL A 124 17.47 3.81 -2.35
C VAL A 124 16.96 3.24 -1.02
N ARG A 125 15.96 3.90 -0.44
CA ARG A 125 15.08 3.31 0.58
C ARG A 125 14.04 2.43 -0.08
N ILE A 126 13.63 1.37 0.61
CA ILE A 126 12.60 0.45 0.15
C ILE A 126 11.35 0.68 0.98
N SER A 127 10.25 1.02 0.32
CA SER A 127 8.91 1.09 0.88
C SER A 127 8.15 -0.17 0.48
N GLN A 128 7.44 -0.79 1.41
CA GLN A 128 6.50 -1.88 1.14
C GLN A 128 5.09 -1.31 1.22
N TYR A 129 4.43 -1.24 0.07
CA TYR A 129 3.01 -0.96 -0.05
C TYR A 129 2.23 -2.28 -0.09
N ALA A 130 1.18 -2.39 0.71
CA ALA A 130 0.28 -3.54 0.70
C ALA A 130 -1.18 -3.09 0.82
N ALA A 131 -1.96 -3.32 -0.23
CA ALA A 131 -3.37 -2.97 -0.29
C ALA A 131 -4.27 -4.19 -0.11
N PHE A 132 -5.37 -3.99 0.60
CA PHE A 132 -6.36 -5.02 0.92
C PHE A 132 -7.77 -4.54 0.59
N SER A 133 -8.45 -5.25 -0.30
CA SER A 133 -9.87 -5.04 -0.63
C SER A 133 -10.72 -6.03 0.13
N ASP A 134 -11.66 -5.52 0.94
CA ASP A 134 -12.53 -6.30 1.82
C ASP A 134 -11.77 -7.25 2.78
N GLY A 135 -10.53 -6.90 3.12
CA GLY A 135 -9.64 -7.71 3.98
C GLY A 135 -8.85 -8.80 3.24
N ARG A 136 -8.89 -8.84 1.91
CA ARG A 136 -8.10 -9.75 1.07
C ARG A 136 -7.02 -8.98 0.33
N ILE A 137 -5.83 -9.56 0.21
CA ILE A 137 -4.71 -8.94 -0.50
C ILE A 137 -5.15 -8.58 -1.92
N HIS A 138 -4.87 -7.34 -2.31
CA HIS A 138 -5.23 -6.79 -3.61
C HIS A 138 -3.99 -6.46 -4.42
N GLU A 139 -3.00 -5.85 -3.76
CA GLU A 139 -1.76 -5.41 -4.40
C GLU A 139 -0.63 -5.39 -3.39
N VAL A 140 0.58 -5.65 -3.88
CA VAL A 140 1.83 -5.36 -3.18
C VAL A 140 2.74 -4.60 -4.14
N ALA A 141 3.37 -3.53 -3.66
CA ALA A 141 4.45 -2.86 -4.37
C ALA A 141 5.68 -2.71 -3.46
N LEU A 142 6.88 -2.81 -4.04
CA LEU A 142 8.15 -2.49 -3.40
C LEU A 142 8.75 -1.25 -4.05
N ASP A 143 8.45 -0.08 -3.49
CA ASP A 143 8.82 1.22 -4.05
C ASP A 143 10.25 1.61 -3.66
N TRP A 144 10.97 2.24 -4.59
CA TRP A 144 12.35 2.67 -4.38
C TRP A 144 12.52 4.18 -4.47
N TYR A 145 12.80 4.80 -3.32
CA TYR A 145 12.94 6.25 -3.22
C TYR A 145 14.36 6.69 -2.86
N ALA A 146 14.77 7.84 -3.40
CA ALA A 146 15.99 8.56 -3.03
C ALA A 146 15.73 10.06 -2.94
N GLN A 147 16.36 10.75 -1.97
CA GLN A 147 16.33 12.21 -1.91
C GLN A 147 17.59 12.81 -2.53
N ALA A 148 17.42 13.75 -3.46
CA ALA A 148 18.52 14.50 -4.04
C ALA A 148 19.03 15.60 -3.09
N ASP A 149 20.23 16.09 -3.33
CA ASP A 149 20.92 17.09 -2.50
C ASP A 149 20.18 18.44 -2.44
N ASP A 150 19.29 18.72 -3.40
CA ASP A 150 18.43 19.90 -3.41
C ASP A 150 17.17 19.76 -2.55
N GLY A 151 16.91 18.56 -2.02
CA GLY A 151 15.75 18.25 -1.19
C GLY A 151 14.58 17.59 -1.93
N SER A 152 14.62 17.48 -3.26
CA SER A 152 13.60 16.77 -4.03
C SER A 152 13.70 15.26 -3.82
N VAL A 153 12.56 14.57 -3.83
CA VAL A 153 12.49 13.12 -3.71
C VAL A 153 12.19 12.51 -5.07
N TRP A 154 12.93 11.46 -5.39
CA TRP A 154 12.89 10.75 -6.66
C TRP A 154 12.44 9.31 -6.44
N TYR A 155 11.50 8.88 -7.27
CA TYR A 155 11.03 7.52 -7.41
C TYR A 155 11.81 6.84 -8.54
N LEU A 156 12.53 5.78 -8.19
CA LEU A 156 13.45 5.09 -9.09
C LEU A 156 12.91 3.73 -9.55
N GLY A 157 11.63 3.47 -9.29
CA GLY A 157 10.91 2.29 -9.73
C GLY A 157 10.31 1.48 -8.58
N GLU A 158 9.68 0.39 -8.98
CA GLU A 158 8.93 -0.54 -8.14
C GLU A 158 8.87 -1.93 -8.75
N ASP A 159 8.70 -2.92 -7.88
CA ASP A 159 8.16 -4.23 -8.25
C ASP A 159 6.70 -4.28 -7.79
N VAL A 160 5.76 -4.47 -8.73
CA VAL A 160 4.31 -4.54 -8.45
C VAL A 160 3.80 -5.97 -8.61
N PHE A 161 2.91 -6.38 -7.73
CA PHE A 161 2.24 -7.66 -7.75
C PHE A 161 0.74 -7.45 -7.54
N ASN A 162 -0.04 -7.57 -8.62
CA ASN A 162 -1.50 -7.46 -8.58
C ASN A 162 -2.09 -8.83 -8.25
N TYR A 163 -3.01 -8.89 -7.29
CA TYR A 163 -3.58 -10.15 -6.82
C TYR A 163 -5.02 -10.35 -7.30
N ASP A 164 -5.31 -11.54 -7.82
CA ASP A 164 -6.66 -12.07 -7.97
C ASP A 164 -6.78 -13.39 -7.20
N ASN A 165 -7.83 -13.50 -6.39
CA ASN A 165 -8.07 -14.66 -5.53
C ASN A 165 -6.81 -15.08 -4.71
N GLY A 166 -6.06 -14.11 -4.20
CA GLY A 166 -4.90 -14.30 -3.32
C GLY A 166 -3.64 -14.84 -4.00
N VAL A 167 -3.63 -14.96 -5.33
CA VAL A 167 -2.43 -15.27 -6.14
C VAL A 167 -2.09 -14.09 -7.04
N VAL A 168 -0.81 -13.94 -7.38
CA VAL A 168 -0.35 -12.91 -8.32
C VAL A 168 -0.97 -13.19 -9.69
N ALA A 169 -1.80 -12.25 -10.17
CA ALA A 169 -2.42 -12.26 -11.48
C ALA A 169 -1.45 -11.73 -12.54
N ASP A 170 -0.78 -10.63 -12.24
CA ASP A 170 0.20 -9.97 -13.10
C ASP A 170 1.14 -9.07 -12.27
N THR A 171 2.13 -8.50 -12.95
CA THR A 171 3.09 -7.54 -12.39
C THR A 171 3.08 -6.22 -13.16
N GLU A 172 1.92 -5.88 -13.73
CA GLU A 172 1.75 -4.65 -14.49
C GLU A 172 2.03 -3.45 -13.57
N GLY A 173 2.63 -2.40 -14.15
CA GLY A 173 3.17 -1.28 -13.39
C GLY A 173 4.59 -1.46 -12.86
N THR A 174 5.19 -2.65 -12.92
CA THR A 174 6.62 -2.81 -12.55
C THR A 174 7.53 -2.02 -13.50
N TRP A 175 8.41 -1.18 -12.93
CA TRP A 175 9.42 -0.45 -13.70
C TRP A 175 10.65 -0.13 -12.84
N GLN A 176 11.79 0.17 -13.48
CA GLN A 176 13.00 0.56 -12.77
C GLN A 176 13.81 1.56 -13.58
N ALA A 177 14.19 2.68 -12.97
CA ALA A 177 15.11 3.63 -13.57
C ALA A 177 16.39 2.93 -14.07
N GLY A 178 16.86 3.37 -15.24
CA GLY A 178 18.03 2.80 -15.92
C GLY A 178 17.78 1.48 -16.68
N ARG A 179 16.57 0.90 -16.61
CA ARG A 179 16.14 -0.22 -17.46
C ARG A 179 15.14 0.28 -18.50
N ASP A 180 15.16 -0.30 -19.70
CA ASP A 180 14.20 0.01 -20.78
C ASP A 180 14.05 1.52 -21.09
N ASN A 181 15.11 2.29 -20.85
CA ASN A 181 15.15 3.76 -20.94
C ASN A 181 14.22 4.50 -19.95
N ALA A 182 13.77 3.84 -18.88
CA ALA A 182 13.04 4.48 -17.80
C ALA A 182 13.91 5.54 -17.12
N PRO A 183 13.45 6.81 -17.07
CA PRO A 183 14.18 7.86 -16.39
C PRO A 183 14.03 7.71 -14.87
N ALA A 184 14.91 8.36 -14.10
CA ALA A 184 14.56 8.70 -12.73
C ALA A 184 13.36 9.67 -12.77
N ALA A 185 12.38 9.48 -11.89
CA ALA A 185 11.16 10.27 -11.88
C ALA A 185 11.05 11.04 -10.55
N MET A 186 10.69 12.32 -10.57
CA MET A 186 10.54 13.10 -9.33
C MET A 186 9.15 12.81 -8.75
N ILE A 187 9.08 12.34 -7.50
CA ILE A 187 7.81 12.10 -6.78
C ILE A 187 7.40 13.31 -5.93
N MET A 188 8.37 14.10 -5.46
CA MET A 188 8.10 15.27 -4.62
C MET A 188 9.14 16.37 -4.83
N PRO A 189 8.75 17.58 -5.27
CA PRO A 189 9.63 18.75 -5.30
C PRO A 189 10.17 19.11 -3.92
N ALA A 190 11.34 19.77 -3.88
CA ALA A 190 11.95 20.24 -2.63
C ALA A 190 11.14 21.38 -1.98
N ASP A 191 10.63 22.30 -2.80
CA ASP A 191 9.86 23.47 -2.41
C ASP A 191 8.72 23.65 -3.43
N PRO A 192 7.62 22.90 -3.29
CA PRO A 192 6.55 22.91 -4.29
C PRO A 192 5.82 24.26 -4.30
N GLU A 193 5.61 24.79 -5.50
CA GLU A 193 4.78 25.97 -5.75
C GLU A 193 3.50 25.61 -6.50
N LYS A 194 2.45 26.40 -6.32
CA LYS A 194 1.22 26.23 -7.10
C LYS A 194 1.53 26.41 -8.59
N GLY A 195 1.13 25.41 -9.38
CA GLY A 195 1.33 25.39 -10.82
C GLY A 195 2.55 24.58 -11.27
N ASP A 196 3.41 24.15 -10.34
CA ASP A 196 4.49 23.22 -10.65
C ASP A 196 3.94 21.95 -11.28
N VAL A 197 4.64 21.47 -12.31
CA VAL A 197 4.34 20.19 -12.95
C VAL A 197 5.55 19.26 -12.85
N TYR A 198 5.30 18.01 -12.52
CA TYR A 198 6.32 16.95 -12.52
C TYR A 198 5.68 15.60 -12.86
N ARG A 199 6.50 14.59 -13.12
CA ARG A 199 6.06 13.25 -13.48
C ARG A 199 6.67 12.22 -12.54
N PRO A 200 5.88 11.69 -11.59
CA PRO A 200 6.34 10.65 -10.67
C PRO A 200 6.53 9.30 -11.36
N GLU A 201 5.89 9.09 -12.50
CA GLU A 201 6.10 7.96 -13.40
C GLU A 201 6.18 8.48 -14.84
N ASN A 202 7.23 8.10 -15.58
CA ASN A 202 7.48 8.67 -16.91
C ASN A 202 8.06 7.64 -17.87
N LEU A 203 7.44 6.46 -17.94
CA LEU A 203 7.73 5.40 -18.90
C LEU A 203 6.44 5.05 -19.68
N PRO A 204 5.99 5.92 -20.61
CA PRO A 204 4.78 5.71 -21.38
C PRO A 204 4.70 4.31 -21.99
N GLU A 205 3.47 3.80 -22.11
CA GLU A 205 3.13 2.40 -22.45
C GLU A 205 3.29 1.39 -21.30
N ILE A 206 4.00 1.74 -20.24
CA ILE A 206 4.10 0.91 -19.02
C ILE A 206 3.46 1.66 -17.85
N VAL A 207 3.98 2.84 -17.53
CA VAL A 207 3.53 3.70 -16.42
C VAL A 207 3.69 5.17 -16.78
N PHE A 208 2.66 5.98 -16.52
CA PHE A 208 2.74 7.41 -16.76
C PHE A 208 1.77 8.16 -15.87
N GLU A 209 2.33 9.14 -15.16
CA GLU A 209 1.60 10.08 -14.35
C GLU A 209 2.17 11.49 -14.55
N GLU A 210 1.29 12.49 -14.61
CA GLU A 210 1.68 13.90 -14.60
C GLU A 210 0.92 14.64 -13.51
N VAL A 211 1.67 15.20 -12.56
CA VAL A 211 1.15 15.89 -11.40
C VAL A 211 1.19 17.40 -11.65
N THR A 212 0.09 18.10 -11.37
CA THR A 212 0.03 19.56 -11.28
C THR A 212 -0.32 19.99 -9.86
N VAL A 213 0.54 20.78 -9.23
CA VAL A 213 0.30 21.32 -7.88
C VAL A 213 -0.85 22.34 -7.90
N GLN A 214 -1.93 22.06 -7.15
CA GLN A 214 -3.13 22.90 -7.11
C GLN A 214 -3.09 23.93 -5.98
N ALA A 215 -2.58 23.52 -4.81
CA ALA A 215 -2.48 24.35 -3.62
C ALA A 215 -1.35 23.86 -2.71
N VAL A 216 -0.73 24.80 -1.99
CA VAL A 216 0.33 24.56 -1.01
C VAL A 216 0.06 25.37 0.26
N ASP A 217 0.76 25.05 1.34
CA ASP A 217 0.68 25.72 2.65
C ASP A 217 -0.75 25.89 3.21
N HIS A 218 -1.60 24.88 2.99
CA HIS A 218 -2.94 24.88 3.56
C HIS A 218 -3.05 23.90 4.74
N THR A 219 -4.15 23.97 5.47
CA THR A 219 -4.39 23.17 6.66
C THR A 219 -5.44 22.09 6.39
N VAL A 220 -5.14 20.85 6.78
CA VAL A 220 -6.05 19.69 6.69
C VAL A 220 -6.35 19.12 8.07
N ASP A 221 -7.44 18.37 8.19
CA ASP A 221 -7.79 17.66 9.42
C ASP A 221 -7.08 16.31 9.46
N GLY A 222 -6.08 16.19 10.35
CA GLY A 222 -5.30 14.98 10.60
C GLY A 222 -5.96 14.00 11.58
N PRO A 223 -5.39 12.79 11.75
CA PRO A 223 -5.88 11.77 12.67
C PRO A 223 -6.14 12.26 14.09
N TYR A 224 -5.26 13.10 14.63
CA TYR A 224 -5.32 13.60 16.01
C TYR A 224 -5.27 15.14 16.13
N GLY A 225 -5.48 15.86 15.04
CA GLY A 225 -5.47 17.32 15.04
C GLY A 225 -5.22 17.91 13.66
N LYS A 226 -5.27 19.23 13.56
CA LYS A 226 -5.00 19.94 12.30
C LYS A 226 -3.52 19.86 11.92
N ILE A 227 -3.25 19.59 10.65
CA ILE A 227 -1.91 19.55 10.05
C ILE A 227 -1.78 20.76 9.14
N LYS A 228 -0.73 21.56 9.32
CA LYS A 228 -0.41 22.71 8.45
C LYS A 228 0.61 22.30 7.40
N GLY A 229 0.74 23.08 6.33
CA GLY A 229 1.75 22.86 5.30
C GLY A 229 1.37 21.76 4.30
N ALA A 230 0.09 21.40 4.20
CA ALA A 230 -0.36 20.39 3.24
C ALA A 230 -0.29 20.91 1.81
N MET A 231 -0.16 19.97 0.87
CA MET A 231 -0.17 20.20 -0.57
C MET A 231 -1.30 19.38 -1.20
N THR A 232 -2.05 20.00 -2.10
CA THR A 232 -3.05 19.32 -2.94
C THR A 232 -2.55 19.34 -4.37
N VAL A 233 -2.61 18.20 -5.03
CA VAL A 233 -2.21 18.04 -6.42
C VAL A 233 -3.31 17.38 -7.23
N ARG A 234 -3.27 17.61 -8.54
CA ARG A 234 -4.07 16.88 -9.51
C ARG A 234 -3.14 16.03 -10.36
N GLU A 235 -3.36 14.74 -10.39
CA GLU A 235 -2.60 13.77 -11.16
C GLU A 235 -3.37 13.40 -12.43
N LEU A 236 -2.66 13.21 -13.53
CA LEU A 236 -3.18 12.74 -14.82
C LEU A 236 -2.54 11.39 -15.11
N HIS A 237 -3.35 10.36 -15.29
CA HIS A 237 -2.88 9.00 -15.58
C HIS A 237 -2.82 8.73 -17.08
N MET A 238 -2.17 7.62 -17.44
CA MET A 238 -1.96 7.18 -18.83
C MET A 238 -3.26 6.87 -19.61
N ASP A 239 -4.37 6.61 -18.92
CA ASP A 239 -5.69 6.37 -19.51
C ASP A 239 -6.48 7.68 -19.75
N GLY A 240 -5.94 8.82 -19.31
CA GLY A 240 -6.53 10.16 -19.42
C GLY A 240 -7.46 10.54 -18.28
N SER A 241 -7.63 9.67 -17.28
CA SER A 241 -8.31 10.00 -16.04
C SER A 241 -7.48 10.93 -15.17
N THR A 242 -8.11 11.55 -14.18
CA THR A 242 -7.42 12.40 -13.23
C THR A 242 -7.88 12.14 -11.81
N GLU A 243 -6.95 12.23 -10.89
CA GLU A 243 -7.19 12.10 -9.45
C GLU A 243 -6.69 13.34 -8.69
N GLU A 244 -7.30 13.62 -7.54
CA GLU A 244 -6.80 14.61 -6.59
C GLU A 244 -6.12 13.89 -5.43
N LYS A 245 -4.88 14.25 -5.15
CA LYS A 245 -4.11 13.74 -4.00
C LYS A 245 -3.79 14.86 -3.04
N VAL A 246 -3.73 14.54 -1.76
CA VAL A 246 -3.26 15.43 -0.70
C VAL A 246 -2.02 14.82 -0.08
N PHE A 247 -0.97 15.61 0.07
CA PHE A 247 0.23 15.28 0.83
C PHE A 247 0.30 16.15 2.08
N ALA A 248 0.69 15.57 3.21
CA ALA A 248 0.72 16.27 4.49
C ALA A 248 2.07 16.08 5.22
N PRO A 249 2.62 17.15 5.83
CA PRO A 249 3.86 17.07 6.58
C PRO A 249 3.86 15.99 7.66
N GLY A 250 4.87 15.12 7.64
CA GLY A 250 5.01 14.02 8.59
C GLY A 250 4.17 12.77 8.26
N TYR A 251 3.41 12.79 7.16
CA TYR A 251 2.61 11.64 6.72
C TYR A 251 3.01 11.16 5.33
N GLY A 252 3.41 12.08 4.44
CA GLY A 252 3.58 11.76 3.03
C GLY A 252 2.25 11.90 2.30
N GLU A 253 1.95 10.95 1.42
CA GLU A 253 0.61 10.82 0.83
C GLU A 253 -0.44 10.66 1.95
N PHE A 254 -1.39 11.58 1.98
CA PHE A 254 -2.33 11.75 3.08
C PHE A 254 -3.75 11.32 2.71
N SER A 255 -4.15 11.58 1.47
CA SER A 255 -5.38 11.02 0.91
C SER A 255 -5.38 11.05 -0.60
N THR A 256 -6.06 10.09 -1.19
CA THR A 256 -6.35 10.01 -2.61
C THR A 256 -7.84 9.70 -2.83
N GLY A 257 -8.38 10.13 -3.96
CA GLY A 257 -9.79 9.97 -4.30
C GLY A 257 -10.74 11.03 -3.70
N THR A 258 -12.04 10.75 -3.79
CA THR A 258 -13.13 11.67 -3.42
C THR A 258 -13.93 11.17 -2.23
N LYS A 259 -14.03 11.99 -1.18
CA LYS A 259 -14.87 11.70 -0.01
C LYS A 259 -16.33 11.39 -0.40
N GLY A 260 -16.78 10.18 -0.06
CA GLY A 260 -18.14 9.70 -0.35
C GLY A 260 -18.26 8.91 -1.65
N ALA A 261 -17.17 8.77 -2.40
CA ALA A 261 -16.97 7.81 -3.49
C ALA A 261 -15.80 6.89 -3.10
N ASP A 262 -14.86 6.66 -4.01
CA ASP A 262 -13.61 5.98 -3.69
C ASP A 262 -12.70 6.94 -2.90
N LEU A 263 -12.17 6.47 -1.79
CA LEU A 263 -11.33 7.24 -0.88
C LEU A 263 -10.35 6.30 -0.21
N GLU A 264 -9.09 6.69 -0.23
CA GLU A 264 -8.07 6.20 0.67
C GLU A 264 -7.48 7.39 1.41
N ALA A 265 -7.40 7.30 2.73
CA ALA A 265 -6.86 8.38 3.54
C ALA A 265 -6.18 7.83 4.78
N VAL A 266 -5.19 8.55 5.28
CA VAL A 266 -4.46 8.18 6.48
C VAL A 266 -5.41 8.05 7.68
N SER A 267 -5.42 6.85 8.27
CA SER A 267 -6.02 6.58 9.56
C SER A 267 -5.07 6.90 10.71
N LEU A 268 -3.78 6.60 10.54
CA LEU A 268 -2.68 7.02 11.42
C LEU A 268 -1.31 6.74 10.75
N ALA A 269 -0.27 7.43 11.21
CA ALA A 269 1.12 7.14 10.86
C ALA A 269 2.03 7.17 12.10
N VAL A 270 3.06 6.33 12.12
CA VAL A 270 4.07 6.31 13.19
C VAL A 270 5.46 6.61 12.64
N PRO A 271 6.26 7.45 13.30
CA PRO A 271 6.08 7.95 14.68
C PRO A 271 5.19 9.20 14.82
N THR A 272 4.64 9.75 13.74
CA THR A 272 3.92 11.04 13.71
C THR A 272 2.77 11.15 14.71
N ASP A 273 1.95 10.10 14.82
CA ASP A 273 0.81 10.03 15.74
C ASP A 273 1.13 9.32 17.06
N ALA A 274 2.37 8.85 17.24
CA ALA A 274 2.76 8.09 18.41
C ALA A 274 2.62 8.91 19.69
N LYS A 275 2.21 8.23 20.77
CA LYS A 275 1.92 8.80 22.07
C LYS A 275 2.79 8.10 23.12
N ARG A 276 3.45 8.89 23.96
CA ARG A 276 4.22 8.36 25.09
C ARG A 276 3.28 7.79 26.15
N GLY A 277 3.69 6.68 26.74
CA GLY A 277 3.01 6.04 27.86
C GLY A 277 2.72 4.56 27.59
N PRO A 278 2.22 3.84 28.60
CA PRO A 278 1.85 2.44 28.42
C PRO A 278 0.61 2.31 27.53
N LEU A 279 0.45 1.14 26.93
CA LEU A 279 -0.78 0.73 26.26
C LEU A 279 -1.98 0.88 27.22
N PRO A 280 -3.07 1.59 26.86
CA PRO A 280 -4.21 1.75 27.74
C PRO A 280 -4.89 0.43 28.06
N ALA A 281 -5.22 0.17 29.33
CA ALA A 281 -5.88 -1.07 29.75
C ALA A 281 -7.20 -1.35 29.01
N ARG A 282 -7.94 -0.29 28.63
CA ARG A 282 -9.16 -0.42 27.83
C ARG A 282 -8.88 -0.80 26.38
N LEU A 283 -7.76 -0.37 25.81
CA LEU A 283 -7.32 -0.83 24.49
C LEU A 283 -6.89 -2.29 24.54
N THR A 284 -6.18 -2.72 25.59
CA THR A 284 -5.87 -4.15 25.83
C THR A 284 -7.13 -5.00 25.96
N ALA A 285 -8.16 -4.50 26.65
CA ALA A 285 -9.44 -5.21 26.77
C ALA A 285 -10.18 -5.30 25.43
N LEU A 286 -10.15 -4.24 24.63
CA LEU A 286 -10.72 -4.20 23.28
C LEU A 286 -9.99 -5.16 22.33
N ASP A 287 -8.66 -5.17 22.33
CA ASP A 287 -7.82 -6.09 21.56
C ASP A 287 -8.18 -7.55 21.87
N ARG A 288 -8.24 -7.92 23.16
CA ARG A 288 -8.65 -9.27 23.58
C ARG A 288 -10.05 -9.64 23.09
N ALA A 289 -11.01 -8.71 23.19
CA ALA A 289 -12.37 -8.96 22.74
C ALA A 289 -12.43 -9.15 21.22
N ALA A 290 -11.71 -8.31 20.46
CA ALA A 290 -11.63 -8.41 19.01
C ALA A 290 -10.99 -9.74 18.57
N VAL A 291 -9.92 -10.19 19.25
CA VAL A 291 -9.32 -11.52 19.02
C VAL A 291 -10.34 -12.64 19.26
N ALA A 292 -11.07 -12.60 20.38
CA ALA A 292 -12.07 -13.62 20.69
C ALA A 292 -13.21 -13.66 19.65
N ALA A 293 -13.66 -12.51 19.16
CA ALA A 293 -14.66 -12.42 18.09
C ALA A 293 -14.12 -12.87 16.73
N HIS A 294 -12.83 -12.69 16.46
CA HIS A 294 -12.18 -13.19 15.25
C HIS A 294 -12.04 -14.72 15.26
N GLU A 295 -11.65 -15.31 16.39
CA GLU A 295 -11.53 -16.76 16.54
C GLU A 295 -12.87 -17.49 16.48
N SER A 296 -13.92 -16.89 17.05
CA SER A 296 -15.24 -17.50 17.18
C SER A 296 -16.32 -16.42 17.19
N PRO A 297 -16.69 -15.90 16.01
CA PRO A 297 -17.72 -14.89 15.91
C PRO A 297 -19.07 -15.45 16.37
N GLY A 298 -19.71 -14.76 17.30
CA GLY A 298 -21.03 -15.12 17.81
C GLY A 298 -21.61 -14.03 18.68
N ALA A 299 -22.92 -14.08 18.92
CA ALA A 299 -23.64 -12.99 19.59
C ALA A 299 -23.01 -12.53 20.92
N THR A 300 -22.39 -13.44 21.68
CA THR A 300 -21.67 -13.09 22.91
C THR A 300 -20.38 -12.32 22.64
N THR A 301 -19.47 -12.85 21.81
CA THR A 301 -18.20 -12.19 21.51
C THR A 301 -18.42 -10.84 20.83
N VAL A 302 -19.41 -10.73 19.93
CA VAL A 302 -19.78 -9.46 19.30
C VAL A 302 -20.22 -8.40 20.32
N ARG A 303 -21.06 -8.77 21.30
CA ARG A 303 -21.45 -7.85 22.38
C ARG A 303 -20.27 -7.41 23.24
N GLU A 304 -19.30 -8.31 23.46
CA GLU A 304 -18.09 -8.00 24.22
C GLU A 304 -17.20 -7.00 23.47
N VAL A 305 -16.97 -7.19 22.17
CA VAL A 305 -16.20 -6.21 21.37
C VAL A 305 -16.89 -4.86 21.35
N ARG A 306 -18.21 -4.85 21.14
CA ARG A 306 -19.03 -3.63 21.16
C ARG A 306 -18.88 -2.86 22.47
N ALA A 307 -19.03 -3.55 23.61
CA ALA A 307 -18.88 -2.95 24.92
C ALA A 307 -17.45 -2.44 25.18
N ALA A 308 -16.43 -3.21 24.78
CA ALA A 308 -15.04 -2.81 24.94
C ALA A 308 -14.68 -1.60 24.06
N TRP A 309 -15.22 -1.54 22.85
CA TRP A 309 -15.05 -0.44 21.92
C TRP A 309 -15.65 0.86 22.46
N ASP A 310 -16.89 0.80 22.95
CA ASP A 310 -17.56 1.95 23.56
C ASP A 310 -16.80 2.44 24.79
N ALA A 311 -16.28 1.52 25.61
CA ALA A 311 -15.45 1.87 26.76
C ALA A 311 -14.13 2.53 26.35
N TYR A 312 -13.47 2.05 25.30
CA TYR A 312 -12.22 2.63 24.81
C TYR A 312 -12.44 4.04 24.22
N ARG A 313 -13.42 4.21 23.34
CA ARG A 313 -13.79 5.52 22.76
C ARG A 313 -14.15 6.57 23.80
N ALA A 314 -14.83 6.15 24.87
CA ALA A 314 -15.14 7.05 25.98
C ALA A 314 -13.90 7.46 26.80
N SER A 315 -12.76 6.79 26.59
CA SER A 315 -11.56 6.94 27.42
C SER A 315 -10.35 7.57 26.74
N ASP A 316 -10.24 7.46 25.41
CA ASP A 316 -9.13 8.02 24.65
C ASP A 316 -9.62 8.51 23.28
N ALA A 317 -8.85 9.40 22.67
CA ALA A 317 -9.13 9.87 21.33
C ALA A 317 -8.87 8.77 20.30
N VAL A 318 -9.78 8.65 19.35
CA VAL A 318 -9.70 7.73 18.20
C VAL A 318 -9.72 8.55 16.91
N PRO A 319 -8.88 8.24 15.91
CA PRO A 319 -8.93 8.92 14.62
C PRO A 319 -10.30 8.76 13.99
N GLY A 320 -10.87 9.86 13.48
CA GLY A 320 -12.26 9.84 13.00
C GLY A 320 -12.50 8.88 11.84
N LEU A 321 -11.50 8.61 10.99
CA LEU A 321 -11.60 7.61 9.92
C LEU A 321 -11.61 6.19 10.47
N LEU A 322 -10.68 5.88 11.37
CA LEU A 322 -10.58 4.57 12.02
C LEU A 322 -11.83 4.27 12.86
N GLU A 323 -12.39 5.27 13.55
CA GLU A 323 -13.67 5.13 14.26
C GLU A 323 -14.79 4.68 13.30
N ARG A 324 -14.91 5.32 12.13
CA ARG A 324 -15.91 4.94 11.12
C ARG A 324 -15.70 3.53 10.58
N GLN A 325 -14.44 3.13 10.37
CA GLN A 325 -14.12 1.78 9.89
C GLN A 325 -14.50 0.72 10.92
N VAL A 326 -14.11 0.90 12.19
CA VAL A 326 -14.49 -0.01 13.28
C VAL A 326 -16.00 -0.07 13.43
N GLU A 327 -16.71 1.06 13.38
CA GLU A 327 -18.16 1.06 13.48
C GLU A 327 -18.85 0.34 12.33
N ARG A 328 -18.41 0.56 11.10
CA ARG A 328 -18.91 -0.17 9.93
C ARG A 328 -18.75 -1.68 10.12
N ASP A 329 -17.56 -2.12 10.52
CA ASP A 329 -17.24 -3.54 10.60
C ASP A 329 -17.95 -4.21 11.79
N LEU A 330 -18.08 -3.54 12.93
CA LEU A 330 -18.88 -4.05 14.04
C LEU A 330 -20.38 -4.11 13.71
N VAL A 331 -20.94 -3.12 12.98
CA VAL A 331 -22.34 -3.19 12.50
C VAL A 331 -22.54 -4.36 11.53
N ALA A 332 -21.57 -4.62 10.66
CA ALA A 332 -21.62 -5.79 9.77
C ALA A 332 -21.54 -7.11 10.57
N LEU A 333 -20.69 -7.15 11.60
CA LEU A 333 -20.55 -8.31 12.48
C LEU A 333 -21.81 -8.59 13.31
N GLU A 334 -22.50 -7.55 13.79
CA GLU A 334 -23.79 -7.65 14.49
C GLU A 334 -24.93 -8.15 13.59
N LYS A 335 -24.84 -7.89 12.28
CA LYS A 335 -25.84 -8.30 11.28
C LYS A 335 -25.55 -9.67 10.66
N ALA A 336 -24.37 -10.24 10.88
CA ALA A 336 -24.00 -11.51 10.29
C ALA A 336 -24.97 -12.62 10.78
N GLU A 337 -25.60 -13.31 9.82
CA GLU A 337 -26.58 -14.37 10.11
C GLU A 337 -25.91 -15.73 10.36
N ASP A 338 -24.68 -15.88 9.87
CA ASP A 338 -23.87 -17.09 10.02
C ASP A 338 -22.37 -16.76 10.19
N GLY A 339 -21.59 -17.79 10.49
CA GLY A 339 -20.15 -17.66 10.71
C GLY A 339 -19.37 -17.23 9.48
N ALA A 340 -19.83 -17.54 8.26
CA ALA A 340 -19.14 -17.17 7.02
C ALA A 340 -19.27 -15.67 6.75
N GLN A 341 -20.47 -15.11 6.95
CA GLN A 341 -20.71 -13.67 6.85
C GLN A 341 -19.93 -12.87 7.90
N ALA A 342 -19.63 -13.50 9.05
CA ALA A 342 -18.92 -12.85 10.15
C ALA A 342 -17.39 -12.78 9.97
N VAL A 343 -16.78 -13.64 9.14
CA VAL A 343 -15.30 -13.74 9.03
C VAL A 343 -14.66 -12.41 8.62
N GLY A 344 -15.12 -11.81 7.50
CA GLY A 344 -14.55 -10.57 6.97
C GLY A 344 -14.64 -9.39 7.94
N PRO A 345 -15.85 -9.06 8.46
CA PRO A 345 -16.00 -8.02 9.47
C PRO A 345 -15.20 -8.27 10.75
N ALA A 346 -15.08 -9.52 11.22
CA ALA A 346 -14.30 -9.84 12.40
C ALA A 346 -12.79 -9.62 12.16
N LEU A 347 -12.27 -10.05 11.01
CA LEU A 347 -10.87 -9.80 10.59
C LEU A 347 -10.57 -8.30 10.58
N ARG A 348 -11.40 -7.51 9.88
CA ARG A 348 -11.19 -6.06 9.76
C ARG A 348 -11.33 -5.33 11.10
N THR A 349 -12.25 -5.77 11.95
CA THR A 349 -12.35 -5.27 13.33
C THR A 349 -11.04 -5.52 14.10
N ALA A 350 -10.49 -6.74 14.04
CA ALA A 350 -9.23 -7.07 14.68
C ALA A 350 -8.03 -6.28 14.10
N GLN A 351 -7.98 -6.09 12.78
CA GLN A 351 -6.96 -5.25 12.13
C GLN A 351 -7.01 -3.80 12.64
N ASN A 352 -8.19 -3.16 12.57
CA ASN A 352 -8.35 -1.77 13.01
C ASN A 352 -8.01 -1.57 14.50
N VAL A 353 -8.36 -2.55 15.35
CA VAL A 353 -8.02 -2.54 16.78
C VAL A 353 -6.51 -2.72 16.99
N THR A 354 -5.88 -3.59 16.21
CA THR A 354 -4.43 -3.79 16.24
C THR A 354 -3.68 -2.51 15.85
N ASP A 355 -4.18 -1.75 14.86
CA ASP A 355 -3.54 -0.49 14.44
C ASP A 355 -3.58 0.60 15.51
N LEU A 356 -4.63 0.66 16.33
CA LEU A 356 -4.70 1.61 17.46
C LEU A 356 -3.52 1.45 18.42
N ARG A 357 -2.92 0.27 18.47
CA ARG A 357 -1.77 -0.04 19.32
C ARG A 357 -0.48 0.57 18.80
N LEU A 358 -0.36 0.84 17.49
CA LEU A 358 0.79 1.56 16.91
C LEU A 358 1.04 2.91 17.59
N ARG A 359 -0.03 3.51 18.13
CA ARG A 359 0.10 4.77 18.87
C ARG A 359 0.91 4.64 20.16
N TYR A 360 1.03 3.44 20.73
CA TYR A 360 1.61 3.21 22.06
C TYR A 360 2.78 2.23 22.05
N GLU A 361 2.84 1.36 21.05
CA GLU A 361 3.79 0.26 20.96
C GLU A 361 4.64 0.38 19.69
N PRO A 362 5.89 -0.13 19.69
CA PRO A 362 6.71 -0.21 18.49
C PRO A 362 6.02 -0.99 17.38
N VAL A 363 6.32 -0.65 16.12
CA VAL A 363 5.81 -1.36 14.93
C VAL A 363 6.11 -2.86 15.02
N ALA A 364 7.31 -3.22 15.46
CA ALA A 364 7.74 -4.61 15.63
C ALA A 364 6.83 -5.43 16.58
N THR A 365 6.40 -4.82 17.69
CA THR A 365 5.46 -5.43 18.65
C THR A 365 4.09 -5.63 18.02
N VAL A 366 3.60 -4.64 17.29
CA VAL A 366 2.31 -4.70 16.60
C VAL A 366 2.34 -5.71 15.45
N ASP A 367 3.44 -5.77 14.69
CA ASP A 367 3.62 -6.71 13.59
C ASP A 367 3.72 -8.16 14.08
N ARG A 368 4.31 -8.43 15.25
CA ARG A 368 4.20 -9.77 15.88
C ARG A 368 2.74 -10.18 16.07
N ASP A 369 1.91 -9.25 16.53
CA ASP A 369 0.51 -9.54 16.78
C ASP A 369 -0.31 -9.59 15.49
N ARG A 370 0.12 -8.90 14.41
CA ARG A 370 -0.40 -9.09 13.05
C ARG A 370 -0.02 -10.46 12.47
N LEU A 371 1.18 -10.99 12.74
CA LEU A 371 1.53 -12.36 12.36
C LEU A 371 0.59 -13.37 13.03
N ALA A 372 0.31 -13.18 14.33
CA ALA A 372 -0.65 -14.00 15.04
C ALA A 372 -2.07 -13.87 14.45
N LEU A 373 -2.49 -12.65 14.08
CA LEU A 373 -3.77 -12.40 13.42
C LEU A 373 -3.89 -13.12 12.08
N TRP A 374 -2.88 -13.01 11.21
CA TRP A 374 -2.90 -13.71 9.93
C TRP A 374 -2.80 -15.23 10.09
N THR A 375 -2.10 -15.74 11.10
CA THR A 375 -2.06 -17.19 11.38
C THR A 375 -3.43 -17.72 11.84
N ARG A 376 -4.19 -16.93 12.61
CA ARG A 376 -5.59 -17.24 12.94
C ARG A 376 -6.47 -17.21 11.69
N GLN A 377 -6.33 -16.18 10.84
CA GLN A 377 -7.10 -16.06 9.60
C GLN A 377 -6.83 -17.25 8.66
N LEU A 378 -5.56 -17.59 8.47
CA LEU A 378 -5.10 -18.77 7.73
C LEU A 378 -5.77 -20.05 8.24
N THR A 379 -5.89 -20.22 9.55
CA THR A 379 -6.56 -21.39 10.14
C THR A 379 -8.06 -21.43 9.79
N ILE A 380 -8.73 -20.28 9.81
CA ILE A 380 -10.16 -20.13 9.46
C ILE A 380 -10.37 -20.48 7.99
N ASP A 381 -9.57 -19.90 7.09
CA ASP A 381 -9.72 -20.09 5.65
C ASP A 381 -9.27 -21.47 5.17
N ALA A 382 -8.22 -22.03 5.78
CA ALA A 382 -7.79 -23.40 5.52
C ALA A 382 -8.87 -24.42 5.92
N LYS A 383 -9.51 -24.23 7.08
CA LYS A 383 -10.64 -25.06 7.51
C LYS A 383 -11.85 -24.94 6.59
N ALA A 384 -12.05 -23.76 5.99
CA ALA A 384 -13.10 -23.54 4.99
C ALA A 384 -12.74 -24.10 3.61
N GLY A 385 -11.52 -24.59 3.40
CA GLY A 385 -11.03 -25.09 2.11
C GLY A 385 -10.88 -24.00 1.06
N ASN A 386 -10.73 -22.73 1.47
CA ASN A 386 -10.63 -21.60 0.54
C ASN A 386 -9.18 -21.40 0.09
N GLU A 387 -8.82 -22.04 -1.02
CA GLU A 387 -7.46 -22.02 -1.59
C GLU A 387 -6.91 -20.60 -1.78
N GLY A 388 -7.72 -19.70 -2.38
CA GLY A 388 -7.30 -18.35 -2.68
C GLY A 388 -7.12 -17.49 -1.43
N ALA A 389 -8.02 -17.64 -0.45
CA ALA A 389 -7.87 -16.99 0.84
C ALA A 389 -6.60 -17.46 1.58
N VAL A 390 -6.33 -18.77 1.59
CA VAL A 390 -5.09 -19.33 2.17
C VAL A 390 -3.85 -18.74 1.49
N ALA A 391 -3.83 -18.63 0.17
CA ALA A 391 -2.71 -18.03 -0.55
C ALA A 391 -2.52 -16.55 -0.17
N GLY A 392 -3.60 -15.79 -0.06
CA GLY A 392 -3.57 -14.40 0.38
C GLY A 392 -3.12 -14.23 1.83
N ASP A 393 -3.56 -15.09 2.74
CA ASP A 393 -3.17 -15.05 4.15
C ASP A 393 -1.67 -15.36 4.32
N VAL A 394 -1.14 -16.31 3.55
CA VAL A 394 0.31 -16.60 3.52
C VAL A 394 1.10 -15.41 2.99
N THR A 395 0.61 -14.72 1.96
CA THR A 395 1.20 -13.45 1.49
C THR A 395 1.21 -12.41 2.61
N GLY A 396 0.08 -12.22 3.32
CA GLY A 396 0.02 -11.31 4.46
C GLY A 396 1.05 -11.64 5.55
N LEU A 397 1.24 -12.92 5.87
CA LEU A 397 2.26 -13.39 6.81
C LEU A 397 3.68 -13.06 6.35
N GLU A 398 4.00 -13.31 5.08
CA GLU A 398 5.33 -13.06 4.51
C GLU A 398 5.66 -11.57 4.50
N LEU A 399 4.71 -10.72 4.13
CA LEU A 399 4.90 -9.26 4.12
C LEU A 399 5.18 -8.72 5.52
N VAL A 400 4.38 -9.12 6.51
CA VAL A 400 4.59 -8.72 7.91
C VAL A 400 5.93 -9.25 8.43
N TRP A 401 6.30 -10.50 8.06
CA TRP A 401 7.57 -11.08 8.48
C TRP A 401 8.77 -10.34 7.88
N GLU A 402 8.69 -9.92 6.63
CA GLU A 402 9.74 -9.14 5.97
C GLU A 402 10.06 -7.85 6.74
N ARG A 403 9.05 -7.18 7.29
CA ARG A 403 9.22 -5.96 8.10
C ARG A 403 10.02 -6.22 9.37
N VAL A 404 9.74 -7.33 10.06
CA VAL A 404 10.18 -7.54 11.46
C VAL A 404 11.31 -8.55 11.62
N ARG A 405 11.57 -9.42 10.64
CA ARG A 405 12.55 -10.52 10.76
C ARG A 405 13.96 -10.09 11.16
N HIS A 406 14.36 -8.88 10.80
CA HIS A 406 15.67 -8.32 11.11
C HIS A 406 15.87 -8.07 12.62
N GLU A 407 14.77 -7.88 13.37
CA GLU A 407 14.78 -7.74 14.83
C GLU A 407 14.74 -9.11 15.55
N ALA A 408 14.46 -10.20 14.83
CA ALA A 408 14.39 -11.55 15.35
C ALA A 408 15.30 -12.54 14.56
N PRO A 409 16.63 -12.32 14.49
CA PRO A 409 17.54 -13.10 13.65
C PRO A 409 17.62 -14.60 14.00
N ASP A 410 17.25 -14.97 15.23
CA ASP A 410 17.27 -16.37 15.69
C ASP A 410 15.97 -17.14 15.36
N ALA A 411 14.97 -16.49 14.75
CA ALA A 411 13.67 -17.06 14.44
C ALA A 411 13.65 -17.94 13.18
N VAL A 412 14.67 -18.80 13.02
CA VAL A 412 14.86 -19.67 11.84
C VAL A 412 13.66 -20.61 11.62
N SER A 413 12.91 -20.96 12.68
CA SER A 413 11.69 -21.75 12.57
C SER A 413 10.59 -21.01 11.82
N VAL A 414 10.40 -19.71 12.06
CA VAL A 414 9.37 -18.91 11.38
C VAL A 414 9.66 -18.85 9.87
N ASP A 415 10.91 -18.60 9.47
CA ASP A 415 11.33 -18.66 8.07
C ASP A 415 11.05 -20.02 7.42
N ALA A 416 11.30 -21.11 8.15
CA ALA A 416 11.07 -22.47 7.66
C ALA A 416 9.57 -22.78 7.52
N ASP A 417 8.76 -22.36 8.49
CA ASP A 417 7.32 -22.62 8.52
C ASP A 417 6.59 -21.80 7.45
N LEU A 418 6.98 -20.54 7.23
CA LEU A 418 6.46 -19.73 6.12
C LEU A 418 6.79 -20.36 4.76
N ARG A 419 8.01 -20.88 4.55
CA ARG A 419 8.33 -21.61 3.30
C ARG A 419 7.46 -22.86 3.10
N LYS A 420 7.19 -23.63 4.16
CA LYS A 420 6.29 -24.79 4.08
C LYS A 420 4.86 -24.36 3.77
N LEU A 421 4.39 -23.27 4.38
CA LEU A 421 3.06 -22.70 4.14
C LEU A 421 2.90 -22.18 2.71
N ARG A 422 3.91 -21.48 2.19
CA ARG A 422 3.95 -21.06 0.78
C ARG A 422 3.86 -22.25 -0.15
N ALA A 423 4.66 -23.29 0.08
CA ALA A 423 4.58 -24.52 -0.71
C ALA A 423 3.20 -25.20 -0.63
N ALA A 424 2.56 -25.18 0.54
CA ALA A 424 1.19 -25.70 0.71
C ALA A 424 0.16 -24.84 -0.04
N ALA A 425 0.26 -23.52 0.03
CA ALA A 425 -0.62 -22.58 -0.67
C ALA A 425 -0.48 -22.71 -2.20
N ASP A 426 0.75 -22.76 -2.72
CA ASP A 426 1.03 -22.94 -4.14
C ASP A 426 0.54 -24.31 -4.64
N GLY A 427 0.65 -25.33 -3.79
CA GLY A 427 0.10 -26.66 -4.01
C GLY A 427 -1.41 -26.78 -3.76
N LYS A 428 -2.09 -25.70 -3.37
CA LYS A 428 -3.52 -25.65 -3.01
C LYS A 428 -3.92 -26.64 -1.91
N ASP A 429 -2.97 -27.05 -1.07
CA ASP A 429 -3.16 -28.01 0.01
C ASP A 429 -3.59 -27.29 1.29
N THR A 430 -4.87 -26.90 1.34
CA THR A 430 -5.49 -26.25 2.50
C THR A 430 -5.42 -27.12 3.76
N ALA A 431 -5.44 -28.45 3.62
CA ALA A 431 -5.31 -29.36 4.75
C ALA A 431 -3.90 -29.34 5.36
N GLN A 432 -2.86 -29.23 4.52
CA GLN A 432 -1.49 -29.04 4.99
C GLN A 432 -1.29 -27.66 5.61
N ALA A 433 -1.84 -26.60 5.01
CA ALA A 433 -1.82 -25.26 5.59
C ALA A 433 -2.44 -25.25 7.00
N GLN A 434 -3.60 -25.91 7.17
CA GLN A 434 -4.25 -26.06 8.47
C GLN A 434 -3.37 -26.81 9.50
N ARG A 435 -2.60 -27.82 9.07
CA ARG A 435 -1.67 -28.56 9.96
C ARG A 435 -0.46 -27.73 10.37
N LEU A 436 0.02 -26.85 9.50
CA LEU A 436 1.21 -26.03 9.73
C LEU A 436 0.93 -24.77 10.57
N ALA A 437 -0.29 -24.23 10.53
CA ALA A 437 -0.63 -23.00 11.24
C ALA A 437 -0.32 -23.03 12.76
N PRO A 438 -0.56 -24.14 13.51
CA PRO A 438 -0.15 -24.22 14.91
C PRO A 438 1.38 -24.16 15.12
N GLU A 439 2.18 -24.78 14.24
CA GLU A 439 3.66 -24.72 14.31
C GLU A 439 4.13 -23.27 14.19
N LEU A 440 3.59 -22.55 13.19
CA LEU A 440 3.89 -21.14 12.99
C LEU A 440 3.46 -20.29 14.20
N ALA A 441 2.27 -20.54 14.76
CA ALA A 441 1.77 -19.81 15.92
C ALA A 441 2.69 -19.96 17.15
N GLU A 442 3.19 -21.17 17.40
CA GLU A 442 4.18 -21.42 18.46
C GLU A 442 5.50 -20.68 18.18
N GLY A 443 5.95 -20.67 16.94
CA GLY A 443 7.13 -19.92 16.50
C GLY A 443 7.00 -18.42 16.75
N ILE A 444 5.86 -17.83 16.37
CA ILE A 444 5.56 -16.40 16.57
C ILE A 444 5.49 -16.07 18.08
N ALA A 445 4.82 -16.91 18.88
CA ALA A 445 4.72 -16.71 20.33
C ALA A 445 6.09 -16.80 21.02
N GLY A 446 7.06 -17.51 20.42
CA GLY A 446 8.43 -17.64 20.89
C GLY A 446 9.35 -16.46 20.57
N LEU A 447 8.91 -15.49 19.75
CA LEU A 447 9.70 -14.32 19.36
C LEU A 447 9.96 -13.41 20.56
N LYS A 448 11.16 -13.53 21.14
CA LYS A 448 11.62 -12.69 22.26
C LYS A 448 12.12 -11.35 21.73
N GLY A 449 11.78 -10.28 22.42
CA GLY A 449 12.30 -8.94 22.12
C GLY A 449 11.48 -8.14 21.09
N LEU A 450 10.43 -8.75 20.53
CA LEU A 450 9.37 -8.07 19.80
C LEU A 450 8.24 -7.62 20.72
#